data_AF-A0A4U1JNZ9-F1
#
_entry.id   AF-A0A4U1JNZ9-F1
#
_cell.length_a   1.000
_cell.length_b   1.000
_cell.length_c   1.000
_cell.angle_alpha   90.00
_cell.angle_beta   90.00
_cell.angle_gamma   90.00
#
_symmetry.space_group_name_H-M   'P 1'
#
loop_
_entity.id
_entity.type
_entity.pdbx_description
1 polymer ?
#
loop_
_entity_poly.entity_id
_entity_poly.type
_entity_poly.pdbx_seq_one_letter_code
_entity_poly.pdbx_strand_id
1 'polypeptide(L)'
;MSNTTRYLPNWLASRHYCTTKDLMRLFDVSRATIDRWCRENPAFPGKVKLGVPGSGFCSTRFVVSQVADYVASLEAHIQNDANYGPQASVIEMKSRMAKGGESSTAA
;
A
#
# COMPACT_ATOMS: atom_id res chain seq x y z
N MET A 1 -3.55 -21.28 -6.27
CA MET A 1 -3.91 -19.85 -6.37
C MET A 1 -4.32 -19.41 -4.97
N SER A 2 -3.48 -18.60 -4.31
CA SER A 2 -3.70 -18.15 -2.94
C SER A 2 -4.92 -17.22 -2.89
N ASN A 3 -5.89 -17.51 -2.02
CA ASN A 3 -7.11 -16.71 -1.86
C ASN A 3 -6.83 -15.47 -0.98
N THR A 4 -5.85 -14.65 -1.38
CA THR A 4 -5.37 -13.47 -0.65
C THR A 4 -6.35 -12.30 -0.72
N THR A 5 -7.36 -12.38 -1.58
CA THR A 5 -8.44 -11.38 -1.67
C THR A 5 -9.24 -11.21 -0.38
N ARG A 6 -9.16 -12.17 0.56
CA ARG A 6 -9.78 -12.07 1.90
C ARG A 6 -9.28 -10.91 2.75
N TYR A 7 -8.08 -10.40 2.47
CA TYR A 7 -7.49 -9.26 3.18
C TYR A 7 -7.97 -7.91 2.62
N LEU A 8 -8.67 -7.92 1.49
CA LEU A 8 -9.21 -6.72 0.88
C LEU A 8 -10.69 -6.57 1.22
N PRO A 9 -11.19 -5.32 1.32
CA PRO A 9 -12.60 -5.09 1.51
C PRO A 9 -13.41 -5.55 0.29
N ASN A 10 -14.65 -5.99 0.50
CA ASN A 10 -15.52 -6.58 -0.53
C ASN A 10 -15.68 -5.71 -1.79
N TRP A 11 -15.69 -4.38 -1.63
CA TRP A 11 -15.80 -3.43 -2.74
C TRP A 11 -14.59 -3.40 -3.68
N LEU A 12 -13.45 -3.93 -3.22
CA LEU A 12 -12.20 -4.02 -3.97
C LEU A 12 -11.89 -5.46 -4.39
N ALA A 13 -12.17 -6.43 -3.51
CA ALA A 13 -11.84 -7.84 -3.71
C ALA A 13 -12.47 -8.48 -4.97
N SER A 14 -13.61 -7.94 -5.43
CA SER A 14 -14.31 -8.41 -6.63
C SER A 14 -13.76 -7.86 -7.95
N ARG A 15 -12.78 -6.94 -7.91
CA ARG A 15 -12.22 -6.28 -9.10
C ARG A 15 -10.90 -6.93 -9.51
N HIS A 16 -10.59 -6.90 -10.80
CA HIS A 16 -9.26 -7.30 -11.31
C HIS A 16 -8.23 -6.16 -11.21
N TYR A 17 -8.70 -4.93 -11.39
CA TYR A 17 -7.87 -3.73 -11.38
C TYR A 17 -8.43 -2.68 -10.44
N CYS A 18 -7.54 -1.91 -9.83
CA CYS A 18 -7.89 -0.75 -9.01
C CYS A 18 -7.09 0.49 -9.40
N THR A 19 -7.56 1.64 -8.94
CA THR A 19 -6.99 2.95 -9.26
C THR A 19 -6.17 3.49 -8.09
N THR A 20 -5.38 4.54 -8.32
CA THR A 20 -4.70 5.25 -7.22
C THR A 20 -5.69 5.76 -6.17
N LYS A 21 -6.91 6.17 -6.56
CA LYS A 21 -7.93 6.62 -5.60
C LYS A 21 -8.43 5.48 -4.72
N ASP A 22 -8.55 4.28 -5.28
CA ASP A 22 -8.93 3.09 -4.50
C ASP A 22 -7.83 2.76 -3.47
N LEU A 23 -6.55 2.87 -3.85
CA LEU A 23 -5.43 2.68 -2.91
C LEU A 23 -5.37 3.76 -1.83
N MET A 24 -5.64 5.02 -2.18
CA MET A 24 -5.76 6.10 -1.19
C MET A 24 -6.86 5.80 -0.18
N ARG A 25 -8.01 5.28 -0.63
CA ARG A 25 -9.11 4.86 0.23
C ARG A 25 -8.78 3.62 1.06
N LEU A 26 -8.04 2.67 0.48
CA LEU A 26 -7.67 1.42 1.16
C LEU A 26 -6.70 1.66 2.31
N PHE A 27 -5.67 2.49 2.09
CA PHE A 27 -4.60 2.75 3.06
C PHE A 27 -4.82 4.03 3.88
N ASP A 28 -5.87 4.80 3.59
CA ASP A 28 -6.12 6.13 4.17
C ASP A 28 -4.92 7.08 4.04
N VAL A 29 -4.35 7.17 2.83
CA VAL A 29 -3.16 7.98 2.55
C VAL A 29 -3.35 8.91 1.35
N SER A 30 -2.48 9.92 1.26
CA SER A 30 -2.44 10.84 0.13
C SER A 30 -1.95 10.16 -1.16
N ARG A 31 -2.29 10.76 -2.30
CA ARG A 31 -1.74 10.35 -3.61
C ARG A 31 -0.21 10.41 -3.64
N ALA A 32 0.37 11.44 -3.03
CA ALA A 32 1.82 11.63 -2.99
C ALA A 32 2.51 10.47 -2.25
N THR A 33 1.89 9.96 -1.17
CA THR A 33 2.36 8.78 -0.45
C THR A 33 2.37 7.55 -1.34
N ILE A 34 1.29 7.29 -2.08
CA ILE A 34 1.23 6.17 -3.03
C ILE A 34 2.29 6.32 -4.12
N ASP A 35 2.44 7.52 -4.71
CA ASP A 35 3.46 7.78 -5.74
C ASP A 35 4.90 7.63 -5.21
N ARG A 36 5.12 7.92 -3.93
CA ARG A 36 6.40 7.66 -3.25
C ARG A 36 6.63 6.16 -3.09
N TRP A 37 5.65 5.41 -2.57
CA TRP A 37 5.76 3.96 -2.42
C TRP A 37 6.03 3.24 -3.74
N CYS A 38 5.38 3.66 -4.83
CA CYS A 38 5.65 3.10 -6.16
C CYS A 38 7.08 3.34 -6.67
N ARG A 39 7.81 4.33 -6.13
CA ARG A 39 9.19 4.66 -6.53
C ARG A 39 10.22 4.05 -5.59
N GLU A 40 9.94 4.07 -4.29
CA GLU A 40 10.90 3.73 -3.24
C GLU A 40 10.74 2.31 -2.70
N ASN A 41 9.55 1.73 -2.80
CA ASN A 41 9.27 0.40 -2.28
C ASN A 41 9.12 -0.63 -3.42
N PRO A 42 10.15 -1.44 -3.71
CA PRO A 42 10.11 -2.43 -4.79
C PRO A 42 9.11 -3.57 -4.51
N ALA A 43 8.69 -3.78 -3.26
CA ALA A 43 7.65 -4.75 -2.91
C ALA A 43 6.23 -4.20 -3.12
N PHE A 44 6.07 -2.89 -3.35
CA PHE A 44 4.76 -2.29 -3.57
C PHE A 44 4.20 -2.66 -4.96
N PRO A 45 2.87 -2.87 -5.10
CA PRO A 45 2.26 -3.25 -6.37
C PRO A 45 2.61 -2.29 -7.51
N GLY A 46 3.01 -2.87 -8.64
CA GLY A 46 3.44 -2.14 -9.82
C GLY A 46 2.28 -1.44 -10.54
N LYS A 47 2.58 -0.28 -11.15
CA LYS A 47 1.65 0.45 -12.01
C LYS A 47 1.56 -0.23 -13.38
N VAL A 48 0.35 -0.58 -13.78
CA VAL A 48 0.04 -1.05 -15.14
C VAL A 48 -0.62 0.10 -15.91
N LYS A 49 -0.15 0.38 -17.12
CA LYS A 49 -0.85 1.29 -18.04
C LYS A 49 -1.80 0.47 -18.90
N LEU A 50 -3.10 0.71 -18.74
CA LEU A 50 -4.13 0.15 -19.62
C LEU A 50 -4.53 1.21 -20.65
N GLY A 51 -4.43 0.88 -21.92
CA GLY A 51 -4.78 1.79 -23.02
C GLY A 51 -4.25 1.28 -24.35
N VAL A 52 -4.78 1.83 -25.45
CA VAL A 52 -4.28 1.55 -26.80
C VAL A 52 -3.05 2.42 -27.04
N PRO A 53 -1.87 1.85 -27.38
CA PRO A 53 -0.68 2.62 -27.73
C PRO A 53 -1.01 3.65 -28.82
N GLY A 54 -0.61 4.91 -28.61
CA GLY A 54 -0.83 5.98 -29.60
C GLY A 54 -2.20 6.68 -29.53
N SER A 55 -3.15 6.19 -28.75
CA SER A 55 -4.49 6.81 -28.63
C SER A 55 -4.58 7.98 -27.64
N GLY A 56 -3.54 8.21 -26.83
CA GLY A 56 -3.56 9.20 -25.74
C GLY A 56 -4.36 8.79 -24.49
N PHE A 57 -5.22 7.76 -24.58
CA PHE A 57 -6.06 7.29 -23.48
C PHE A 57 -5.40 6.15 -22.70
N CYS A 58 -4.35 6.48 -21.94
CA CYS A 58 -3.71 5.55 -21.00
C CYS A 58 -4.19 5.80 -19.57
N SER A 59 -4.84 4.80 -18.97
CA SER A 59 -5.22 4.81 -17.55
C SER A 59 -4.21 4.00 -16.72
N THR A 60 -3.64 4.63 -15.70
CA THR A 60 -2.84 3.91 -14.69
C THR A 60 -3.75 3.10 -13.77
N ARG A 61 -3.42 1.81 -13.61
CA ARG A 61 -4.13 0.83 -12.78
C ARG A 61 -3.13 0.00 -11.98
N PHE A 62 -3.64 -0.69 -10.96
CA PHE A 62 -2.91 -1.67 -10.16
C PHE A 62 -3.67 -3.00 -10.19
N VAL A 63 -2.96 -4.11 -10.24
CA VAL A 63 -3.57 -5.45 -10.23
C VAL A 63 -4.01 -5.78 -8.80
N VAL A 64 -5.29 -6.09 -8.61
CA VAL A 64 -5.87 -6.30 -7.27
C VAL A 64 -5.24 -7.50 -6.57
N SER A 65 -4.87 -8.56 -7.28
CA SER A 65 -4.18 -9.70 -6.69
C SER A 65 -2.83 -9.31 -6.08
N GLN A 66 -2.03 -8.48 -6.78
CA GLN A 66 -0.75 -7.99 -6.25
C GLN A 66 -0.95 -7.10 -5.02
N VAL A 67 -2.01 -6.28 -5.00
CA VAL A 67 -2.38 -5.48 -3.82
C VAL A 67 -2.78 -6.38 -2.66
N ALA A 68 -3.56 -7.43 -2.92
CA ALA A 68 -3.97 -8.40 -1.91
C ALA A 68 -2.77 -9.13 -1.30
N ASP A 69 -1.82 -9.55 -2.14
CA ASP A 69 -0.58 -10.21 -1.70
C ASP A 69 0.29 -9.27 -0.87
N TYR A 70 0.37 -7.99 -1.24
CA TYR A 70 1.09 -6.97 -0.48
C TYR A 70 0.44 -6.69 0.88
N VAL A 71 -0.89 -6.61 0.96
CA VAL A 71 -1.59 -6.45 2.25
C VAL A 71 -1.39 -7.69 3.11
N ALA A 72 -1.49 -8.89 2.53
CA ALA A 72 -1.26 -10.14 3.25
C ALA A 72 0.16 -10.23 3.83
N SER A 73 1.18 -9.74 3.12
CA SER A 73 2.55 -9.72 3.64
C SER A 73 2.71 -8.72 4.78
N LEU A 74 2.10 -7.53 4.70
CA LEU A 74 2.09 -6.56 5.81
C LEU A 74 1.46 -7.15 7.08
N GLU A 75 0.29 -7.79 6.96
CA GLU A 75 -0.38 -8.45 8.08
C GLU A 75 0.48 -9.58 8.68
N ALA A 76 1.14 -10.38 7.83
CA ALA A 76 2.04 -11.44 8.28
C ALA A 76 3.27 -10.91 9.01
N HIS A 77 3.80 -9.74 8.62
CA HIS A 77 4.88 -9.08 9.34
C HIS A 77 4.40 -8.57 10.71
N ILE A 78 3.23 -7.91 10.77
CA ILE A 78 2.62 -7.45 12.03
C ILE A 78 2.41 -8.63 12.98
N GLN A 79 1.96 -9.77 12.47
CA GLN A 79 1.67 -10.94 13.29
C GLN A 79 2.92 -11.71 13.75
N ASN A 80 4.03 -11.63 13.00
CA ASN A 80 5.32 -12.15 13.47
C ASN A 80 5.95 -11.23 14.53
N ASP A 81 5.73 -9.92 14.43
CA ASP A 81 6.13 -8.95 15.45
C ASP A 81 5.26 -9.04 16.73
N ALA A 82 4.07 -9.66 16.65
CA ALA A 82 3.17 -9.88 17.79
C ALA A 82 3.66 -10.95 18.81
N ASN A 83 4.86 -11.53 18.62
CA ASN A 83 5.58 -12.20 19.72
C ASN A 83 6.24 -11.18 20.69
N TYR A 84 5.95 -9.88 20.51
CA TYR A 84 6.26 -8.80 21.44
C TYR A 84 4.98 -8.08 21.91
N GLY A 85 4.15 -8.80 22.67
CA GLY A 85 3.09 -8.22 23.52
C GLY A 85 1.88 -7.58 22.80
N PRO A 86 0.66 -7.71 23.36
CA PRO A 86 -0.50 -7.05 22.80
C PRO A 86 -0.47 -5.57 23.22
N GLN A 87 -0.20 -4.64 22.31
CA GLN A 87 -0.79 -3.29 22.23
C GLN A 87 -0.03 -2.47 21.16
N ALA A 88 -0.51 -2.47 19.92
CA ALA A 88 -0.33 -1.35 19.00
C ALA A 88 -1.36 -1.48 17.89
N SER A 89 -2.59 -1.07 18.19
CA SER A 89 -3.60 -0.84 17.17
C SER A 89 -3.08 0.16 16.12
N VAL A 90 -3.64 0.09 14.91
CA VAL A 90 -3.33 0.87 13.68
C VAL A 90 -3.16 2.39 13.89
N ILE A 91 -3.56 2.91 15.06
CA ILE A 91 -3.37 4.29 15.53
C ILE A 91 -1.87 4.64 15.70
N GLU A 92 -0.99 3.69 16.03
CA GLU A 92 0.42 4.00 16.38
C GLU A 92 1.38 4.07 15.18
N MET A 93 0.96 3.65 13.98
CA MET A 93 1.77 3.78 12.76
C MET A 93 1.85 5.24 12.28
N LYS A 94 0.93 6.12 12.73
CA LYS A 94 0.93 7.56 12.39
C LYS A 94 2.12 8.33 12.98
N SER A 95 2.66 7.92 14.12
CA SER A 95 3.72 8.68 14.81
C SER A 95 5.14 8.40 14.30
N ARG A 96 5.38 7.26 13.63
CA ARG A 96 6.75 6.88 13.20
C ARG A 96 7.19 7.47 11.86
N MET A 97 6.26 7.88 10.98
CA MET A 97 6.62 8.53 9.71
C MET A 97 6.69 10.07 9.78
N ALA A 98 6.41 10.67 10.95
CA ALA A 98 6.38 12.12 11.13
C ALA A 98 7.65 12.72 11.80
N LYS A 99 8.54 11.91 12.38
CA LYS A 99 9.78 12.39 13.03
C LYS A 99 11.02 12.06 12.21
N GLY A 100 11.29 12.89 11.21
CA GLY A 100 12.61 13.02 10.61
C GLY A 100 12.96 14.51 10.57
N GLY A 101 13.72 14.98 11.56
CA GLY A 101 14.30 16.33 11.50
C GLY A 101 14.45 17.07 12.83
N GLU A 102 15.15 16.50 13.81
CA GLU A 102 15.93 17.35 14.73
C GLU A 102 17.38 16.89 14.62
N SER A 103 18.13 17.64 13.80
CA SER A 103 19.57 17.56 13.67
C SER A 103 20.22 17.91 15.01
N SER A 104 21.06 17.01 15.49
CA SER A 104 22.11 17.30 16.45
C SER A 104 22.94 18.49 15.98
N THR A 105 23.09 19.50 16.84
CA THR A 105 24.24 20.41 16.78
C THR A 105 25.11 20.15 18.00
N ALA A 106 26.36 19.84 17.68
CA ALA A 106 27.46 19.44 18.54
C ALA A 106 27.71 20.39 19.73
N ALA A 107 28.21 19.80 20.81
CA ALA A 107 29.01 20.47 21.83
C ALA A 107 30.49 20.47 21.41
#